data_AF-A0A920N986-F1
#
_entry.id   AF-A0A920N986-F1
#
_cell.length_a   1.000
_cell.length_b   1.000
_cell.length_c   1.000
_cell.angle_alpha   90.00
_cell.angle_beta   90.00
_cell.angle_gamma   90.00
#
_symmetry.space_group_name_H-M   'P 1'
#
loop_
_entity.id
_entity.type
_entity.pdbx_description
1 polymer ?
#
loop_
_entity_poly.entity_id
_entity_poly.type
_entity_poly.pdbx_seq_one_letter_code
_entity_poly.pdbx_strand_id
1 'polypeptide(L)'
;MSEKLYNGLIIPDQWPPNLNFNGPSEILPANYVQNKPEICPIDVGRQLFVDNFLIHETSRAKTFHQAIKSEHNPVLSPKTNIELDNGECPVAAPFNDGVWWDSKDRMFKMWYHSGWMKGTCLATSENGINWIRPTLDVVPGTNLVW
;
A
#
# COMPACT_ATOMS: atom_id res chain seq x y z
N MET A 1 1.70 0.69 -32.59
CA MET A 1 2.99 -0.02 -32.43
C MET A 1 3.03 -0.44 -30.97
N SER A 2 3.11 -1.73 -30.73
CA SER A 2 3.21 -2.28 -29.38
C SER A 2 4.53 -1.88 -28.73
N GLU A 3 4.47 -1.39 -27.50
CA GLU A 3 5.63 -0.99 -26.70
C GLU A 3 6.13 -2.18 -25.86
N LYS A 4 7.45 -2.27 -25.66
CA LYS A 4 8.08 -3.26 -24.80
C LYS A 4 8.48 -2.63 -23.47
N LEU A 5 7.94 -3.15 -22.37
CA LEU A 5 8.25 -2.71 -21.01
C LEU A 5 9.60 -3.25 -20.53
N TYR A 6 10.10 -2.66 -19.44
CA TYR A 6 11.39 -3.01 -18.82
C TYR A 6 11.52 -4.50 -18.43
N ASN A 7 10.40 -5.15 -18.11
CA ASN A 7 10.33 -6.58 -17.76
C ASN A 7 10.04 -7.48 -18.97
N GLY A 8 10.20 -6.97 -20.18
CA GLY A 8 10.05 -7.70 -21.43
C GLY A 8 8.60 -7.89 -21.90
N LEU A 9 7.60 -7.49 -21.11
CA LEU A 9 6.19 -7.51 -21.53
C LEU A 9 5.99 -6.62 -22.76
N ILE A 10 5.23 -7.12 -23.73
CA ILE A 10 4.79 -6.34 -24.88
C ILE A 10 3.35 -5.93 -24.62
N ILE A 11 3.10 -4.63 -24.47
CA ILE A 11 1.74 -4.13 -24.29
C ILE A 11 0.99 -4.09 -25.63
N PRO A 12 -0.31 -4.41 -25.65
CA PRO A 12 -1.14 -4.24 -26.84
C PRO A 12 -1.15 -2.79 -27.33
N ASP A 13 -1.52 -2.58 -28.61
CA ASP A 13 -1.67 -1.23 -29.17
C ASP A 13 -2.69 -0.38 -28.40
N GLN A 14 -3.71 -1.02 -27.82
CA GLN A 14 -4.67 -0.38 -26.92
C GLN A 14 -4.28 -0.65 -25.47
N TRP A 15 -3.66 0.35 -24.83
CA TRP A 15 -3.23 0.31 -23.44
C TRP A 15 -3.50 1.65 -22.73
N PRO A 16 -4.03 1.66 -21.49
CA PRO A 16 -4.55 0.51 -20.74
C PRO A 16 -5.76 -0.14 -21.44
N PRO A 17 -6.08 -1.41 -21.16
CA PRO A 17 -7.22 -2.07 -21.76
C PRO A 17 -8.52 -1.35 -21.39
N ASN A 18 -9.42 -1.19 -22.36
CA ASN A 18 -10.77 -0.74 -22.09
C ASN A 18 -11.56 -1.88 -21.43
N LEU A 19 -11.61 -1.86 -20.10
CA LEU A 19 -12.34 -2.84 -19.32
C LEU A 19 -13.79 -2.34 -19.11
N ASN A 20 -14.76 -3.19 -19.43
CA ASN A 20 -16.15 -2.96 -19.06
C ASN A 20 -16.36 -3.51 -17.65
N PHE A 21 -16.70 -2.64 -16.70
CA PHE A 21 -16.94 -3.02 -15.32
C PHE A 21 -18.45 -3.23 -15.11
N ASN A 22 -18.91 -4.49 -15.08
CA ASN A 22 -20.32 -4.80 -14.84
C ASN A 22 -20.64 -5.13 -13.37
N GLY A 23 -19.72 -4.83 -12.46
CA GLY A 23 -19.92 -4.99 -11.01
C GLY A 23 -18.75 -5.66 -10.30
N PRO A 24 -18.85 -5.80 -8.96
CA PRO A 24 -17.74 -6.21 -8.09
C PRO A 24 -17.35 -7.70 -8.20
N SER A 25 -18.16 -8.53 -8.85
CA SER A 25 -17.96 -9.99 -8.92
C SER A 25 -17.32 -10.47 -10.22
N GLU A 26 -17.11 -9.60 -11.19
CA GLU A 26 -16.48 -9.98 -12.46
C GLU A 26 -14.95 -10.00 -12.31
N ILE A 27 -14.33 -11.15 -12.59
CA ILE A 27 -12.87 -11.27 -12.60
C ILE A 27 -12.37 -10.52 -13.83
N LEU A 28 -11.64 -9.43 -13.62
CA LEU A 28 -11.05 -8.68 -14.72
C LEU A 28 -9.99 -9.54 -15.41
N PRO A 29 -10.00 -9.60 -16.76
CA PRO A 29 -9.07 -10.42 -17.50
C PRO A 29 -7.64 -9.82 -17.45
N ALA A 30 -6.67 -10.60 -16.98
CA ALA A 30 -5.24 -10.24 -17.01
C ALA A 30 -4.60 -10.56 -18.38
N ASN A 31 -5.22 -10.06 -19.47
CA ASN A 31 -4.85 -10.42 -20.84
C ASN A 31 -3.40 -10.04 -21.21
N TYR A 32 -2.82 -9.05 -20.53
CA TYR A 32 -1.43 -8.65 -20.72
C TYR A 32 -0.41 -9.73 -20.36
N VAL A 33 -0.80 -10.75 -19.58
CA VAL A 33 0.04 -11.90 -19.22
C VAL A 33 -0.06 -13.03 -20.25
N GLN A 34 -1.08 -13.04 -21.12
CA GLN A 34 -1.30 -14.13 -22.08
C GLN A 34 -0.16 -14.24 -23.10
N ASN A 35 0.38 -13.11 -23.54
CA ASN A 35 1.52 -13.05 -24.45
C ASN A 35 2.84 -12.94 -23.69
N LYS A 36 3.09 -13.91 -22.80
CA LYS A 36 4.33 -13.98 -22.02
C LYS A 36 5.54 -14.07 -22.98
N PRO A 37 6.56 -13.20 -22.84
CA PRO A 37 7.75 -13.29 -23.67
C PRO A 37 8.55 -14.55 -23.34
N GLU A 38 9.21 -15.12 -24.35
CA GLU A 38 10.07 -16.31 -24.19
C GLU A 38 11.20 -16.06 -23.17
N ILE A 39 11.73 -14.84 -23.15
CA ILE A 39 12.78 -14.41 -22.22
C ILE A 39 12.24 -13.25 -21.36
N CYS A 40 12.12 -13.47 -20.05
CA CYS A 40 11.73 -12.47 -19.07
C CYS A 40 12.97 -12.00 -18.28
N PRO A 41 13.33 -10.70 -18.32
CA PRO A 41 14.35 -10.14 -17.42
C PRO A 41 13.93 -10.27 -15.95
N ILE A 42 14.77 -10.92 -15.13
CA ILE A 42 14.53 -11.12 -13.69
C ILE A 42 15.42 -10.23 -12.80
N ASP A 43 16.39 -9.55 -13.40
CA ASP A 43 17.42 -8.73 -12.76
C ASP A 43 17.07 -7.23 -12.71
N VAL A 44 15.94 -6.82 -13.28
CA VAL A 44 15.52 -5.43 -13.43
C VAL A 44 14.96 -4.77 -12.16
N GLY A 45 15.10 -5.42 -10.99
CA GLY A 45 14.73 -4.85 -9.69
C GLY A 45 13.72 -5.71 -8.91
N ARG A 46 12.75 -5.06 -8.25
CA ARG A 46 11.73 -5.75 -7.44
C ARG A 46 10.60 -6.23 -8.33
N GLN A 47 10.27 -7.51 -8.20
CA GLN A 47 9.14 -8.12 -8.90
C GLN A 47 8.17 -8.67 -7.86
N LEU A 48 6.90 -8.29 -7.99
CA LEU A 48 5.87 -8.70 -7.05
C LEU A 48 5.27 -10.03 -7.53
N PHE A 49 5.30 -11.05 -6.67
CA PHE A 49 4.76 -12.38 -6.98
C PHE A 49 3.25 -12.45 -6.75
N VAL A 50 2.48 -11.58 -7.42
CA VAL A 50 1.01 -11.60 -7.32
C VAL A 50 0.39 -12.62 -8.29
N ASP A 51 1.04 -12.83 -9.44
CA ASP A 51 0.55 -13.66 -10.54
C ASP A 51 1.52 -14.80 -10.88
N ASN A 52 1.32 -15.45 -12.03
CA ASN A 52 2.16 -16.54 -12.52
C ASN A 52 3.16 -16.09 -13.58
N PHE A 53 3.34 -14.79 -13.83
CA PHE A 53 4.13 -14.27 -14.94
C PHE A 53 5.56 -14.84 -14.97
N LEU A 54 6.23 -14.93 -13.83
CA LEU A 54 7.60 -15.44 -13.72
C LEU A 54 7.70 -16.95 -13.47
N ILE A 55 6.58 -17.60 -13.16
CA ILE A 55 6.57 -19.02 -12.81
C ILE A 55 6.56 -19.82 -14.12
N HIS A 56 7.62 -20.61 -14.35
CA HIS A 56 7.69 -21.54 -15.49
C HIS A 56 6.86 -22.81 -15.18
N GLU A 57 7.13 -23.43 -14.03
CA GLU A 57 6.40 -24.61 -13.55
C GLU A 57 6.34 -24.62 -12.02
N THR A 58 5.32 -25.29 -11.46
CA THR A 58 5.19 -25.51 -10.02
C THR A 58 4.33 -26.74 -9.75
N SER A 59 4.69 -27.51 -8.73
CA SER A 59 3.88 -28.62 -8.20
C SER A 59 2.96 -28.19 -7.06
N ARG A 60 2.93 -26.90 -6.72
CA ARG A 60 2.14 -26.35 -5.61
C ARG A 60 0.82 -25.75 -6.11
N ALA A 61 -0.26 -26.05 -5.40
CA ALA A 61 -1.53 -25.39 -5.60
C ALA A 61 -1.49 -23.95 -5.04
N LYS A 62 -2.02 -22.98 -5.80
CA LYS A 62 -2.22 -21.62 -5.30
C LYS A 62 -3.49 -21.59 -4.45
N THR A 63 -3.39 -21.09 -3.22
CA THR A 63 -4.52 -20.92 -2.32
C THR A 63 -4.57 -19.48 -1.83
N PHE A 64 -5.73 -18.84 -1.96
CA PHE A 64 -5.97 -17.51 -1.40
C PHE A 64 -6.61 -17.68 -0.03
N HIS A 65 -5.93 -17.22 1.01
CA HIS A 65 -6.43 -17.25 2.37
C HIS A 65 -7.14 -15.94 2.70
N GLN A 66 -8.22 -16.03 3.47
CA GLN A 66 -8.86 -14.85 4.01
C GLN A 66 -7.96 -14.21 5.08
N ALA A 67 -7.75 -12.91 4.99
CA ALA A 67 -7.02 -12.17 6.00
C ALA A 67 -7.77 -12.22 7.34
N ILE A 68 -7.06 -12.55 8.42
CA ILE A 68 -7.58 -12.56 9.79
C ILE A 68 -7.10 -11.28 10.47
N LYS A 69 -7.99 -10.62 11.23
CA LYS A 69 -7.62 -9.44 12.01
C LYS A 69 -6.55 -9.82 13.04
N SER A 70 -5.48 -9.04 13.10
CA SER A 70 -4.44 -9.20 14.13
C SER A 70 -5.02 -9.02 15.54
N GLU A 71 -4.49 -9.79 16.49
CA GLU A 71 -4.74 -9.63 17.93
C GLU A 71 -4.18 -8.31 18.50
N HIS A 72 -3.25 -7.66 17.79
CA HIS A 72 -2.68 -6.37 18.19
C HIS A 72 -3.56 -5.17 17.80
N ASN A 73 -4.74 -5.39 17.21
CA ASN A 73 -5.63 -4.30 16.87
C ASN A 73 -6.30 -3.70 18.13
N PRO A 74 -6.45 -2.36 18.19
CA PRO A 74 -5.93 -1.37 17.26
C PRO A 74 -4.43 -1.09 17.47
N VAL A 75 -3.68 -0.99 16.37
CA VAL A 75 -2.25 -0.61 16.42
C VAL A 75 -2.03 0.90 16.60
N LEU A 76 -3.05 1.71 16.31
CA LEU A 76 -3.06 3.14 16.53
C LEU A 76 -4.43 3.58 17.06
N SER A 77 -4.42 4.39 18.12
CA SER A 77 -5.61 5.01 18.71
C SER A 77 -5.30 6.49 19.02
N PRO A 78 -6.31 7.39 19.04
CA PRO A 78 -6.16 8.78 19.44
C PRO A 78 -5.53 8.93 20.82
N LYS A 79 -4.54 9.83 20.98
CA LYS A 79 -3.86 10.10 22.27
C LYS A 79 -3.52 11.57 22.50
N THR A 80 -3.13 12.30 21.46
CA THR A 80 -2.76 13.72 21.54
C THR A 80 -4.00 14.61 21.56
N ASN A 81 -3.85 15.85 22.02
CA ASN A 81 -4.96 16.79 22.11
C ASN A 81 -5.68 17.00 20.77
N ILE A 82 -4.94 17.08 19.66
CA ILE A 82 -5.52 17.23 18.32
C ILE A 82 -6.24 15.98 17.85
N GLU A 83 -5.68 14.79 18.13
CA GLU A 83 -6.34 13.52 17.80
C GLU A 83 -7.63 13.32 18.60
N LEU A 84 -7.66 13.76 19.86
CA LEU A 84 -8.82 13.63 20.74
C LEU A 84 -9.93 14.64 20.39
N ASP A 85 -9.60 15.75 19.73
CA ASP A 85 -10.54 16.79 19.31
C ASP A 85 -11.55 17.21 20.40
N ASN A 86 -11.05 17.43 21.63
CA ASN A 86 -11.87 17.73 22.81
C ASN A 86 -13.01 16.72 23.09
N GLY A 87 -12.94 15.51 22.55
CA GLY A 87 -13.97 14.49 22.66
C GLY A 87 -15.09 14.58 21.62
N GLU A 88 -15.08 15.57 20.72
CA GLU A 88 -16.09 15.73 19.66
C GLU A 88 -16.02 14.56 18.67
N CYS A 89 -14.86 14.39 18.02
CA CYS A 89 -14.63 13.27 17.12
C CYS A 89 -13.17 12.80 17.14
N PRO A 90 -12.79 11.93 18.12
CA PRO A 90 -11.44 11.43 18.24
C PRO A 90 -11.03 10.55 17.05
N VAL A 91 -9.96 10.90 16.34
CA VAL A 91 -9.44 10.14 15.19
C VAL A 91 -7.91 10.10 15.16
N ALA A 92 -7.39 8.91 14.85
CA ALA A 92 -6.00 8.67 14.49
C ALA A 92 -5.95 7.49 13.52
N ALA A 93 -6.17 7.76 12.23
CA ALA A 93 -6.25 6.71 11.21
C ALA A 93 -5.81 7.23 9.84
N PRO A 94 -5.21 6.39 8.98
CA PRO A 94 -5.02 6.73 7.58
C PRO A 94 -6.41 6.94 6.92
N PHE A 95 -6.62 8.07 6.27
CA PHE A 95 -7.86 8.36 5.53
C PHE A 95 -7.59 8.45 4.02
N ASN A 96 -6.96 9.55 3.57
CA ASN A 96 -6.37 9.69 2.23
C ASN A 96 -4.83 9.59 2.27
N ASP A 97 -4.27 9.45 3.47
CA ASP A 97 -2.85 9.25 3.72
C ASP A 97 -2.49 7.75 3.70
N GLY A 98 -1.29 7.39 4.15
CA GLY A 98 -0.93 5.97 4.23
C GLY A 98 0.37 5.65 4.96
N VAL A 99 0.72 4.36 4.88
CA VAL A 99 1.70 3.70 5.76
C VAL A 99 2.81 3.06 4.94
N TRP A 100 3.93 3.76 4.76
CA TRP A 100 4.98 3.33 3.85
C TRP A 100 6.24 2.89 4.59
N TRP A 101 6.93 1.88 4.05
CA TRP A 101 8.30 1.59 4.45
C TRP A 101 9.25 2.61 3.84
N ASP A 102 9.95 3.35 4.68
CA ASP A 102 11.06 4.21 4.27
C ASP A 102 12.36 3.40 4.27
N SER A 103 12.91 3.15 3.08
CA SER A 103 14.14 2.37 2.94
C SER A 103 15.40 3.09 3.45
N LYS A 104 15.39 4.42 3.47
CA LYS A 104 16.53 5.22 3.94
C LYS A 104 16.61 5.15 5.47
N ASP A 105 15.47 5.32 6.12
CA ASP A 105 15.37 5.34 7.59
C ASP A 105 15.11 3.95 8.17
N ARG A 106 14.82 2.95 7.32
CA ARG A 106 14.53 1.56 7.68
C ARG A 106 13.41 1.44 8.71
N MET A 107 12.32 2.17 8.48
CA MET A 107 11.14 2.15 9.35
C MET A 107 9.87 2.39 8.54
N PHE A 108 8.73 2.00 9.11
CA PHE A 108 7.43 2.41 8.64
C PHE A 108 7.12 3.83 9.09
N LYS A 109 6.53 4.61 8.18
CA LYS A 109 6.03 5.96 8.42
C LYS A 109 4.57 6.01 8.02
N MET A 110 3.75 6.50 8.93
CA MET A 110 2.32 6.70 8.73
C MET A 110 2.04 8.19 8.76
N TRP A 111 1.57 8.71 7.62
CA TRP A 111 0.83 9.95 7.61
C TRP A 111 -0.61 9.59 7.90
N TYR A 112 -1.24 10.29 8.83
CA TYR A 112 -2.58 9.96 9.25
C TYR A 112 -3.34 11.18 9.72
N HIS A 113 -4.64 11.09 9.48
CA HIS A 113 -5.62 12.04 9.89
C HIS A 113 -5.77 12.10 11.42
N SER A 114 -5.63 13.29 12.00
CA SER A 114 -5.81 13.52 13.45
C SER A 114 -7.05 14.37 13.73
N GLY A 115 -7.92 13.88 14.62
CA GLY A 115 -9.26 14.45 14.84
C GLY A 115 -10.11 14.37 13.56
N TRP A 116 -11.38 14.78 13.60
CA TRP A 116 -12.18 14.83 12.37
C TRP A 116 -11.81 16.04 11.53
N MET A 117 -10.83 15.86 10.64
CA MET A 117 -10.34 16.85 9.68
C MET A 117 -9.68 18.07 10.35
N LYS A 118 -8.93 17.83 11.44
CA LYS A 118 -8.20 18.89 12.16
C LYS A 118 -6.76 19.08 11.70
N GLY A 119 -6.15 18.06 11.12
CA GLY A 119 -4.81 18.12 10.55
C GLY A 119 -4.31 16.74 10.16
N THR A 120 -3.07 16.64 9.67
CA THR A 120 -2.40 15.34 9.67
C THR A 120 -1.09 15.32 10.39
N CYS A 121 -0.88 14.14 10.98
CA CYS A 121 0.21 13.82 11.83
C CYS A 121 1.10 12.76 11.17
N LEU A 122 2.34 12.70 11.62
CA LEU A 122 3.27 11.61 11.35
C LEU A 122 3.32 10.68 12.57
N ALA A 123 3.32 9.38 12.32
CA ALA A 123 3.75 8.36 13.27
C ALA A 123 4.80 7.46 12.62
N THR A 124 5.73 6.93 13.41
CA THR A 124 6.79 6.03 12.93
C THR A 124 6.76 4.71 13.68
N SER A 125 7.22 3.65 13.04
CA SER A 125 7.27 2.31 13.63
C SER A 125 8.38 1.47 13.00
N GLU A 126 9.14 0.72 13.79
CA GLU A 126 10.12 -0.23 13.26
C GLU A 126 9.47 -1.53 12.77
N ASN A 127 8.31 -1.89 13.31
CA ASN A 127 7.66 -3.20 13.10
C ASN A 127 6.24 -3.13 12.53
N GLY A 128 5.70 -1.94 12.30
CA GLY A 128 4.34 -1.72 11.77
C GLY A 128 3.22 -1.97 12.78
N ILE A 129 3.55 -2.35 14.02
CA ILE A 129 2.59 -2.67 15.10
C ILE A 129 2.66 -1.63 16.21
N ASN A 130 3.88 -1.28 16.64
CA ASN A 130 4.11 -0.31 17.72
C ASN A 130 4.44 1.05 17.11
N TRP A 131 3.56 2.03 17.32
CA TRP A 131 3.65 3.35 16.69
C TRP A 131 4.06 4.45 17.69
N ILE A 132 5.05 5.24 17.27
CA ILE A 132 5.60 6.38 18.00
C ILE A 132 5.13 7.66 17.30
N ARG A 133 4.78 8.68 18.10
CA ARG A 133 4.48 10.04 17.62
C ARG A 133 5.73 10.90 17.83
N PRO A 134 6.57 11.09 16.79
CA PRO A 134 7.78 11.87 16.96
C PRO A 134 7.46 13.34 17.22
N THR A 135 8.27 14.01 18.04
CA THR A 135 8.23 15.46 18.12
C THR A 135 8.93 16.06 16.90
N LEU A 136 8.23 16.95 16.20
CA LEU A 136 8.69 17.64 15.00
C LEU A 136 8.79 19.15 15.26
N ASP A 137 9.43 19.83 14.33
CA ASP A 137 9.64 21.28 14.31
C ASP A 137 8.63 22.02 13.41
N VAL A 138 7.91 21.33 12.52
CA VAL A 138 6.87 21.89 11.64
C VAL A 138 5.78 22.61 12.43
N VAL A 139 5.17 21.91 13.38
CA VAL A 139 4.40 22.52 14.47
C VAL A 139 5.14 22.16 15.76
N PRO A 140 5.92 23.10 16.33
CA PRO A 140 6.89 22.81 17.37
C PRO A 140 6.31 22.03 18.54
N GLY A 141 6.96 20.91 18.90
CA GLY A 141 6.56 20.11 20.05
C GLY A 141 5.49 19.06 19.75
N THR A 142 4.99 18.99 18.52
CA THR A 142 3.92 18.05 18.12
C THR A 142 4.38 17.13 17.00
N ASN A 143 3.56 16.17 16.62
CA ASN A 143 3.79 15.32 15.45
C ASN A 143 2.99 15.76 14.21
N LEU A 144 2.45 16.99 14.21
CA LEU A 144 1.72 17.56 13.08
C LEU A 144 2.67 17.92 11.94
N VAL A 145 2.18 17.70 10.72
CA VAL A 145 2.92 18.01 9.48
C VAL A 145 2.12 18.87 8.51
N TRP A 146 0.86 19.18 8.81
CA TRP A 146 0.04 20.24 8.21
C TRP A 146 -1.26 20.45 8.97
#